data_AF-T1KPX9-F1
#
_entry.id   AF-T1KPX9-F1
#
_cell.length_a   1.000
_cell.length_b   1.000
_cell.length_c   1.000
_cell.angle_alpha   90.00
_cell.angle_beta   90.00
_cell.angle_gamma   90.00
#
_symmetry.space_group_name_H-M   'P 1'
#
loop_
_entity.id
_entity.type
_entity.pdbx_description
1 polymer ?
#
loop_
_entity_poly.entity_id
_entity_poly.type
_entity_poly.pdbx_seq_one_letter_code
_entity_poly.pdbx_strand_id
1 'polypeptide(L)'
;MKRPAETTADEVQDESALKKTRLDENGDTTSDPASIVNLAYEDKLNYVSVIAKPMASRKMTKKLLKLTKKAAKKKGIVAGLKNVQKQIRRGDKGIIVIAGDVTPIDVISHLPVLCEENDIPFAFVPLRYDISAAMGVKRPCVMVMIRKNEAYDELYESCLTLVKSLPLPSQCIEQVE
;
A
#
# COMPACT_ATOMS: atom_id res chain seq x y z
N MET A 1 -19.54 -15.02 33.49
CA MET A 1 -18.33 -14.54 34.19
C MET A 1 -17.26 -14.24 33.16
N LYS A 2 -17.03 -12.96 32.83
CA LYS A 2 -15.93 -12.12 33.35
C LYS A 2 -14.55 -12.78 33.18
N ARG A 3 -13.79 -12.33 32.18
CA ARG A 3 -12.34 -12.20 32.30
C ARG A 3 -12.00 -10.70 32.36
N PRO A 4 -11.12 -10.26 33.27
CA PRO A 4 -10.97 -8.86 33.67
C PRO A 4 -9.86 -8.12 32.89
N ALA A 5 -9.85 -6.79 33.04
CA ALA A 5 -8.74 -5.85 32.79
C ALA A 5 -7.51 -6.21 33.66
N GLU A 6 -6.27 -5.79 33.45
CA GLU A 6 -5.65 -4.48 33.16
C GLU A 6 -4.11 -4.78 33.06
N THR A 7 -3.24 -4.08 32.34
CA THR A 7 -2.34 -3.03 32.89
C THR A 7 -1.07 -2.87 32.00
N THR A 8 -0.76 -1.61 31.66
CA THR A 8 0.53 -0.87 31.39
C THR A 8 1.81 -1.64 30.99
N ALA A 9 2.51 -1.29 29.91
CA ALA A 9 3.45 -0.16 29.66
C ALA A 9 4.93 -0.60 29.75
N ASP A 10 5.71 0.06 28.91
CA ASP A 10 7.17 0.24 28.92
C ASP A 10 8.14 -0.75 28.25
N GLU A 11 9.01 -0.06 27.49
CA GLU A 11 10.30 -0.30 26.85
C GLU A 11 11.01 -1.64 27.01
N VAL A 12 11.51 -2.20 25.89
CA VAL A 12 12.76 -2.99 25.87
C VAL A 12 13.46 -2.80 24.51
N GLN A 13 14.60 -2.10 24.54
CA GLN A 13 15.74 -2.27 23.64
C GLN A 13 16.30 -3.69 23.81
N ASP A 14 16.75 -4.39 22.78
CA ASP A 14 18.10 -5.00 22.74
C ASP A 14 18.34 -5.76 21.43
N GLU A 15 19.61 -5.76 21.06
CA GLU A 15 20.31 -6.51 20.04
C GLU A 15 20.11 -8.03 20.06
N SER A 16 20.38 -8.65 18.90
CA SER A 16 21.55 -9.52 18.71
C SER A 16 21.28 -10.80 17.88
N ALA A 17 22.31 -11.16 17.13
CA ALA A 17 22.73 -12.51 16.76
C ALA A 17 22.03 -13.26 15.61
N LEU A 18 22.57 -13.00 14.41
CA LEU A 18 23.26 -13.96 13.53
C LEU A 18 22.73 -15.42 13.42
N LYS A 19 22.18 -15.77 12.24
CA LYS A 19 22.34 -17.14 11.69
C LYS A 19 22.16 -17.25 10.16
N LYS A 20 23.30 -17.35 9.48
CA LYS A 20 23.67 -18.25 8.35
C LYS A 20 22.74 -18.41 7.13
N THR A 21 23.10 -17.69 6.05
CA THR A 21 23.21 -18.06 4.61
C THR A 21 22.24 -19.06 3.94
N ARG A 22 21.62 -18.62 2.83
CA ARG A 22 21.75 -19.28 1.49
C ARG A 22 21.27 -18.33 0.36
N LEU A 23 22.04 -18.28 -0.73
CA LEU A 23 21.78 -17.51 -1.97
C LEU A 23 20.93 -18.34 -2.93
N ASP A 24 19.93 -17.73 -3.59
CA ASP A 24 19.27 -18.29 -4.76
C ASP A 24 19.14 -17.21 -5.87
N GLU A 25 19.48 -17.61 -7.09
CA GLU A 25 19.65 -16.79 -8.30
C GLU A 25 18.33 -16.41 -8.99
N ASN A 26 17.66 -15.34 -8.55
CA ASN A 26 16.60 -14.69 -9.35
C ASN A 26 16.43 -13.24 -8.93
N GLY A 27 17.18 -12.32 -9.54
CA GLY A 27 16.87 -10.89 -9.82
C GLY A 27 16.04 -10.05 -8.83
N ASP A 28 15.84 -10.48 -7.60
CA ASP A 28 15.19 -9.79 -6.50
C ASP A 28 16.35 -9.23 -5.69
N THR A 29 16.38 -7.91 -5.53
CA THR A 29 17.35 -7.28 -4.64
C THR A 29 16.98 -7.72 -3.23
N THR A 30 17.56 -8.83 -2.77
CA THR A 30 17.43 -9.36 -1.41
C THR A 30 18.25 -8.49 -0.46
N SER A 31 17.82 -7.24 -0.32
CA SER A 31 17.95 -6.57 0.96
C SER A 31 16.82 -7.10 1.84
N ASP A 32 17.14 -7.53 3.06
CA ASP A 32 16.15 -8.10 3.97
C ASP A 32 14.86 -7.29 3.96
N PRO A 33 13.66 -7.91 3.86
CA PRO A 33 12.41 -7.15 3.81
C PRO A 33 12.24 -6.25 5.05
N ALA A 34 12.88 -6.60 6.17
CA ALA A 34 12.91 -5.79 7.38
C ALA A 34 13.81 -4.54 7.27
N SER A 35 14.91 -4.57 6.51
CA SER A 35 15.75 -3.39 6.29
C SER A 35 15.07 -2.44 5.31
N ILE A 36 14.46 -2.96 4.23
CA ILE A 36 13.72 -2.17 3.23
C ILE A 36 12.57 -1.35 3.84
N VAL A 37 11.79 -1.96 4.74
CA VAL A 37 10.64 -1.28 5.37
C VAL A 37 11.07 -0.10 6.23
N ASN A 38 12.30 -0.12 6.76
CA ASN A 38 12.84 0.93 7.63
C ASN A 38 13.62 2.02 6.89
N LEU A 39 13.77 1.96 5.56
CA LEU A 39 14.42 3.06 4.82
C LEU A 39 13.67 4.38 4.97
N ALA A 40 14.42 5.48 4.89
CA ALA A 40 13.83 6.80 4.81
C ALA A 40 12.96 6.89 3.54
N TYR A 41 11.85 7.62 3.63
CA TYR A 41 10.89 7.71 2.52
C TYR A 41 11.52 8.29 1.25
N GLU A 42 12.56 9.12 1.36
CA GLU A 42 13.30 9.65 0.21
C GLU A 42 14.04 8.56 -0.55
N ASP A 43 14.72 7.65 0.16
CA ASP A 43 15.39 6.51 -0.47
C ASP A 43 14.38 5.57 -1.13
N LYS A 44 13.20 5.40 -0.52
CA LYS A 44 12.11 4.61 -1.08
C LYS A 44 11.61 5.15 -2.43
N LEU A 45 11.71 6.47 -2.67
CA LEU A 45 11.31 7.07 -3.95
C LEU A 45 12.26 6.71 -5.10
N ASN A 46 13.53 6.39 -4.82
CA ASN A 46 14.49 6.03 -5.85
C ASN A 46 14.18 4.67 -6.51
N TYR A 47 13.42 3.80 -5.84
CA TYR A 47 13.00 2.49 -6.34
C TYR A 47 11.68 2.53 -7.11
N VAL A 48 11.05 3.70 -7.20
CA VAL A 48 9.74 3.86 -7.80
C VAL A 48 9.83 3.98 -9.32
N SER A 49 8.90 3.35 -10.02
CA SER A 49 8.74 3.47 -11.47
C SER A 49 8.20 4.85 -11.88
N VAL A 50 8.63 5.33 -13.04
CA VAL A 50 8.31 6.66 -13.58
C VAL A 50 6.80 6.91 -13.74
N ILE A 51 6.00 5.84 -13.86
CA ILE A 51 4.54 5.90 -14.03
C ILE A 51 3.77 6.01 -12.72
N ALA A 52 4.43 5.96 -11.56
CA ALA A 52 3.78 6.04 -10.25
C ALA A 52 3.41 7.50 -9.89
N LYS A 53 2.64 8.15 -10.75
CA LYS A 53 2.07 9.48 -10.57
C LYS A 53 0.54 9.32 -10.55
N PRO A 54 -0.18 9.89 -9.56
CA PRO A 54 0.28 10.72 -8.44
C PRO A 54 0.81 9.91 -7.24
N MET A 55 1.99 10.29 -6.73
CA MET A 55 2.59 9.70 -5.54
C MET A 55 1.96 10.26 -4.26
N ALA A 56 1.54 9.40 -3.33
CA ALA A 56 1.02 9.85 -2.04
C ALA A 56 2.15 10.47 -1.19
N SER A 57 1.95 11.68 -0.70
CA SER A 57 2.87 12.34 0.26
C SER A 57 3.14 11.47 1.49
N ARG A 58 4.32 11.60 2.11
CA ARG A 58 4.73 10.87 3.35
C ARG A 58 3.63 10.86 4.43
N LYS A 59 2.90 11.97 4.62
CA LYS A 59 1.77 12.06 5.58
C LYS A 59 0.58 11.19 5.15
N MET A 60 0.24 11.19 3.87
CA MET A 60 -0.84 10.39 3.30
C MET A 60 -0.50 8.90 3.31
N THR A 61 0.71 8.52 2.91
CA THR A 61 1.18 7.13 2.95
C THR A 61 1.00 6.53 4.35
N LYS A 62 1.41 7.24 5.40
CA LYS A 62 1.21 6.80 6.79
C LYS A 62 -0.27 6.60 7.15
N LYS A 63 -1.16 7.49 6.69
CA LYS A 63 -2.61 7.36 6.92
C LYS A 63 -3.21 6.16 6.16
N LEU A 64 -2.86 5.99 4.89
CA LEU A 64 -3.29 4.86 4.06
C LEU A 64 -2.84 3.53 4.65
N LEU A 65 -1.58 3.40 5.07
CA LEU A 65 -1.08 2.18 5.70
C LEU A 65 -1.78 1.88 7.04
N LYS A 66 -2.12 2.91 7.83
CA LYS A 66 -2.94 2.73 9.06
C LYS A 66 -4.37 2.25 8.72
N LEU A 67 -4.98 2.81 7.68
CA LEU A 67 -6.29 2.40 7.18
C LEU A 67 -6.25 0.94 6.72
N THR A 68 -5.28 0.56 5.90
CA THR A 68 -5.05 -0.82 5.45
C THR A 68 -4.91 -1.77 6.63
N LYS A 69 -4.15 -1.40 7.67
CA LYS A 69 -3.98 -2.23 8.87
C LYS A 69 -5.28 -2.44 9.65
N LYS A 70 -6.14 -1.42 9.76
CA LYS A 70 -7.47 -1.55 10.39
C LYS A 70 -8.41 -2.39 9.53
N ALA A 71 -8.43 -2.14 8.22
CA ALA A 71 -9.26 -2.85 7.27
C ALA A 71 -8.88 -4.33 7.14
N ALA A 72 -7.59 -4.66 7.22
CA ALA A 72 -7.07 -6.04 7.23
C ALA A 72 -7.66 -6.85 8.39
N LYS A 73 -7.67 -6.29 9.60
CA LYS A 73 -8.25 -6.93 10.80
C LYS A 73 -9.73 -7.25 10.66
N LYS A 74 -10.47 -6.44 9.88
CA LYS A 74 -11.91 -6.58 9.64
C LYS A 74 -12.23 -7.35 8.34
N LYS A 75 -11.22 -7.92 7.65
CA LYS A 75 -11.37 -8.59 6.34
C LYS A 75 -12.04 -7.69 5.28
N GLY A 76 -11.89 -6.38 5.42
CA GLY A 76 -12.45 -5.37 4.51
C GLY A 76 -11.58 -5.05 3.30
N ILE A 77 -10.47 -5.78 3.10
CA ILE A 77 -9.51 -5.56 2.03
C ILE A 77 -9.57 -6.67 0.98
N VAL A 78 -9.31 -6.30 -0.26
CA VAL A 78 -9.09 -7.22 -1.37
C VAL A 78 -7.70 -6.95 -1.91
N ALA A 79 -6.84 -7.97 -1.94
CA ALA A 79 -5.46 -7.83 -2.37
C ALA A 79 -5.17 -8.65 -3.62
N GLY A 80 -4.28 -8.12 -4.44
CA GLY A 80 -3.78 -8.75 -5.66
C GLY A 80 -4.51 -8.31 -6.92
N LEU A 81 -3.75 -8.28 -8.03
CA LEU A 81 -4.19 -7.76 -9.33
C LEU A 81 -5.50 -8.37 -9.81
N LYS A 82 -5.54 -9.70 -9.95
CA LYS A 82 -6.71 -10.45 -10.45
C LYS A 82 -7.96 -10.25 -9.60
N ASN A 83 -7.78 -10.17 -8.28
CA ASN A 83 -8.90 -10.05 -7.35
C ASN A 83 -9.48 -8.64 -7.37
N VAL A 84 -8.63 -7.61 -7.35
CA VAL A 84 -9.06 -6.21 -7.43
C VAL A 84 -9.73 -5.94 -8.78
N GLN A 85 -9.14 -6.37 -9.89
CA GLN A 85 -9.78 -6.24 -11.21
C GLN A 85 -11.16 -6.91 -11.27
N LYS A 86 -11.31 -8.08 -10.63
CA LYS A 86 -12.61 -8.76 -10.54
C LYS A 86 -13.63 -7.96 -9.74
N GLN A 87 -13.22 -7.24 -8.70
CA GLN A 87 -14.10 -6.36 -7.92
C GLN A 87 -14.48 -5.11 -8.70
N ILE A 88 -13.54 -4.48 -9.39
CA ILE A 88 -13.82 -3.33 -10.27
C ILE A 88 -14.85 -3.71 -11.34
N ARG A 89 -14.67 -4.85 -12.02
CA ARG A 89 -15.62 -5.35 -13.03
C ARG A 89 -17.00 -5.70 -12.47
N ARG A 90 -17.11 -5.96 -11.16
CA ARG A 90 -18.40 -6.18 -10.48
C ARG A 90 -19.09 -4.88 -10.07
N GLY A 91 -18.44 -3.74 -10.26
CA GLY A 91 -18.93 -2.43 -9.81
C GLY A 91 -18.67 -2.15 -8.33
N ASP A 92 -17.83 -2.95 -7.66
CA ASP A 92 -17.46 -2.69 -6.28
C ASP A 92 -16.56 -1.44 -6.24
N LYS A 93 -16.93 -0.45 -5.42
CA LYS A 93 -16.16 0.79 -5.23
C LYS A 93 -15.35 0.76 -3.94
N GLY A 94 -14.22 1.46 -3.94
CA GLY A 94 -13.30 1.50 -2.82
C GLY A 94 -12.17 2.50 -3.04
N ILE A 95 -11.19 2.51 -2.15
CA ILE A 95 -9.92 3.20 -2.37
C ILE A 95 -8.90 2.16 -2.81
N ILE A 96 -8.19 2.43 -3.90
CA ILE A 96 -7.12 1.55 -4.40
C ILE A 96 -5.76 2.11 -4.01
N VAL A 97 -4.91 1.27 -3.45
CA VAL A 97 -3.51 1.58 -3.14
C VAL A 97 -2.63 0.72 -4.02
N ILE A 98 -1.76 1.37 -4.80
CA ILE A 98 -0.87 0.73 -5.78
C ILE A 98 0.58 0.96 -5.34
N ALA A 99 1.42 -0.07 -5.45
CA ALA A 99 2.84 0.04 -5.22
C ALA A 99 3.58 0.64 -6.42
N GLY A 100 4.60 1.46 -6.19
CA GLY A 100 5.42 2.12 -7.20
C GLY A 100 6.65 1.31 -7.64
N ASP A 101 7.11 0.36 -6.83
CA ASP A 101 8.32 -0.47 -7.02
C ASP A 101 8.04 -1.79 -7.78
N VAL A 102 7.05 -1.77 -8.67
CA VAL A 102 6.58 -2.97 -9.36
C VAL A 102 7.36 -3.16 -10.65
N THR A 103 7.96 -4.35 -10.77
CA THR A 103 8.63 -4.80 -11.99
C THR A 103 8.01 -6.14 -12.39
N PRO A 104 7.53 -6.33 -13.64
CA PRO A 104 7.59 -5.41 -14.77
C PRO A 104 6.48 -4.34 -14.80
N ILE A 105 6.73 -3.25 -15.52
CA ILE A 105 5.84 -2.08 -15.64
C ILE A 105 4.47 -2.41 -16.27
N ASP A 106 4.44 -3.44 -17.12
CA ASP A 106 3.23 -3.89 -17.83
C ASP A 106 2.11 -4.34 -16.88
N VAL A 107 2.48 -4.77 -15.67
CA VAL A 107 1.54 -5.21 -14.64
C VAL A 107 0.74 -4.05 -14.07
N ILE A 108 1.29 -2.83 -14.04
CA ILE A 108 0.66 -1.66 -13.41
C ILE A 108 0.17 -0.61 -14.42
N SER A 109 0.68 -0.62 -15.66
CA SER A 109 0.37 0.39 -16.68
C SER A 109 -1.14 0.52 -17.00
N HIS A 110 -1.88 -0.58 -16.98
CA HIS A 110 -3.31 -0.60 -17.27
C HIS A 110 -4.20 -0.27 -16.05
N LEU A 111 -3.63 -0.18 -14.85
CA LEU A 111 -4.41 0.00 -13.62
C LEU A 111 -4.97 1.41 -13.44
N PRO A 112 -4.18 2.50 -13.63
CA PRO A 112 -4.71 3.85 -13.54
C PRO A 112 -5.89 4.07 -14.51
N VAL A 113 -5.76 3.59 -15.74
CA VAL A 113 -6.81 3.68 -16.77
C VAL A 113 -8.09 2.97 -16.32
N LEU A 114 -7.96 1.74 -15.81
CA LEU A 114 -9.12 0.99 -15.30
C LEU A 114 -9.78 1.68 -14.10
N CYS A 115 -9.00 2.35 -13.24
CA CYS A 115 -9.54 3.10 -12.11
C CYS A 115 -10.28 4.36 -12.57
N GLU A 116 -9.76 5.04 -13.60
CA GLU A 116 -10.38 6.23 -14.19
C GLU A 116 -11.70 5.90 -14.89
N GLU A 117 -11.76 4.83 -15.69
CA GLU A 117 -13.00 4.38 -16.36
C GLU A 117 -14.15 4.05 -15.39
N ASN A 118 -13.83 3.70 -14.14
CA ASN A 118 -14.80 3.29 -13.12
C ASN A 118 -15.01 4.34 -12.02
N ASP A 119 -14.41 5.53 -12.15
CA ASP A 119 -14.41 6.62 -11.16
C ASP A 119 -13.92 6.17 -9.77
N ILE A 120 -12.88 5.34 -9.71
CA ILE A 120 -12.34 4.78 -8.47
C ILE A 120 -11.08 5.55 -8.04
N PRO A 121 -11.07 6.19 -6.85
CA PRO A 121 -9.91 6.92 -6.36
C PRO A 121 -8.76 5.96 -6.02
N PHE A 122 -7.57 6.26 -6.54
CA PHE A 122 -6.37 5.47 -6.30
C PHE A 122 -5.18 6.34 -5.89
N ALA A 123 -4.21 5.75 -5.19
CA ALA A 123 -2.98 6.42 -4.79
C ALA A 123 -1.77 5.49 -4.89
N PHE A 124 -0.63 6.03 -5.31
CA PHE A 124 0.63 5.31 -5.31
C PHE A 124 1.36 5.41 -3.97
N VAL A 125 1.90 4.29 -3.51
CA VAL A 125 2.79 4.14 -2.36
C VAL A 125 4.13 3.64 -2.89
N PRO A 126 5.27 4.11 -2.37
CA PRO A 126 6.57 3.81 -2.98
C PRO A 126 6.87 2.31 -3.02
N LEU A 127 6.68 1.60 -1.90
CA LEU A 127 7.07 0.19 -1.79
C LEU A 127 5.90 -0.77 -1.57
N ARG A 128 5.92 -1.91 -2.27
CA ARG A 128 4.99 -3.04 -2.08
C ARG A 128 5.13 -3.69 -0.71
N TYR A 129 6.32 -3.65 -0.12
CA TYR A 129 6.59 -4.23 1.20
C TYR A 129 5.82 -3.49 2.31
N ASP A 130 5.71 -2.16 2.23
CA ASP A 130 4.98 -1.35 3.21
C ASP A 130 3.48 -1.75 3.25
N ILE A 131 2.90 -2.01 2.08
CA ILE A 131 1.51 -2.48 1.95
C ILE A 131 1.35 -3.87 2.56
N SER A 132 2.25 -4.81 2.23
CA SER A 132 2.20 -6.18 2.78
C SER A 132 2.38 -6.21 4.29
N ALA A 133 3.26 -5.36 4.83
CA ALA A 133 3.48 -5.20 6.27
C ALA A 133 2.23 -4.64 6.96
N ALA A 134 1.56 -3.65 6.35
CA ALA A 134 0.30 -3.11 6.87
C ALA A 134 -0.83 -4.16 6.89
N MET A 135 -0.87 -5.04 5.88
CA MET A 135 -1.83 -6.14 5.81
C MET A 135 -1.52 -7.30 6.78
N GLY A 136 -0.26 -7.46 7.20
CA GLY A 136 0.20 -8.59 8.00
C GLY A 136 0.45 -9.86 7.17
N VAL A 137 0.77 -9.72 5.89
CA VAL A 137 1.09 -10.85 4.99
C VAL A 137 2.58 -10.86 4.65
N LYS A 138 3.19 -12.05 4.63
CA LYS A 138 4.61 -12.22 4.29
C LYS A 138 4.88 -12.11 2.78
N ARG A 139 3.86 -12.32 1.94
CA ARG A 139 3.99 -12.17 0.49
C ARG A 139 3.84 -10.70 0.08
N PRO A 140 4.74 -10.16 -0.76
CA PRO A 140 4.64 -8.78 -1.22
C PRO A 140 3.32 -8.57 -1.97
N CYS A 141 2.66 -7.46 -1.69
CA CYS A 141 1.36 -7.11 -2.26
C CYS A 141 1.51 -5.87 -3.13
N VAL A 142 1.29 -6.05 -4.42
CA VAL A 142 1.42 -4.97 -5.42
C VAL A 142 0.26 -3.98 -5.36
N MET A 143 -0.96 -4.47 -5.10
CA MET A 143 -2.16 -3.64 -5.08
C MET A 143 -3.16 -4.15 -4.05
N VAL A 144 -3.82 -3.20 -3.40
CA VAL A 144 -4.88 -3.46 -2.42
C VAL A 144 -6.05 -2.50 -2.65
N MET A 145 -7.25 -3.05 -2.64
CA MET A 145 -8.50 -2.30 -2.59
C MET A 145 -9.06 -2.36 -1.18
N ILE A 146 -9.37 -1.19 -0.62
CA ILE A 146 -9.99 -1.02 0.69
C ILE A 146 -11.46 -0.68 0.46
N ARG A 147 -12.36 -1.51 0.99
CA ARG A 147 -13.81 -1.27 0.94
C ARG A 147 -14.25 -0.37 2.07
N LYS A 148 -15.34 0.37 1.86
CA LYS A 148 -15.99 1.15 2.94
C LYS A 148 -16.51 0.18 4.01
N ASN A 149 -16.32 0.54 5.27
CA ASN A 149 -16.83 -0.23 6.42
C ASN A 149 -17.01 0.72 7.61
N GLU A 150 -18.06 0.50 8.40
CA GLU A 150 -18.43 1.31 9.57
C GLU A 150 -17.31 1.39 10.62
N ALA A 151 -16.50 0.33 10.76
CA ALA A 151 -15.47 0.26 11.80
C ALA A 151 -14.30 1.25 11.63
N TYR A 152 -14.13 1.85 10.46
CA TYR A 152 -13.05 2.79 10.16
C TYR A 152 -13.48 3.90 9.21
N ASP A 153 -14.77 4.25 9.24
CA ASP A 153 -15.37 5.15 8.26
C ASP A 153 -14.74 6.55 8.28
N GLU A 154 -14.53 7.11 9.47
CA GLU A 154 -13.87 8.41 9.65
C GLU A 154 -12.48 8.49 8.98
N LEU A 155 -11.70 7.41 9.10
CA LEU A 155 -10.37 7.33 8.48
C LEU A 155 -10.47 7.12 6.98
N TYR A 156 -11.47 6.35 6.54
CA TYR A 156 -11.74 6.11 5.14
C TYR A 156 -12.11 7.41 4.43
N GLU A 157 -13.04 8.21 4.98
CA GLU A 157 -13.47 9.49 4.40
C GLU A 157 -12.35 10.54 4.39
N SER A 158 -11.52 10.58 5.44
CA SER A 158 -10.32 11.43 5.45
C SER A 158 -9.34 11.05 4.33
N CYS A 159 -9.10 9.75 4.14
CA CYS A 159 -8.25 9.28 3.05
C CYS A 159 -8.87 9.53 1.68
N LEU A 160 -10.19 9.32 1.54
CA LEU A 160 -10.93 9.54 0.31
C LEU A 160 -10.80 10.99 -0.17
N THR A 161 -10.97 11.95 0.75
CA THR A 161 -10.83 13.38 0.47
C THR A 161 -9.41 13.71 0.00
N LEU A 162 -8.40 13.18 0.70
CA LEU A 162 -7.00 13.41 0.35
C LEU A 162 -6.63 12.80 -1.01
N VAL A 163 -7.12 11.59 -1.32
CA VAL A 163 -6.84 10.93 -2.59
C VAL A 163 -7.56 11.64 -3.75
N LYS A 164 -8.81 12.08 -3.54
CA LYS A 164 -9.55 12.86 -4.54
C LYS A 164 -8.94 14.25 -4.80
N SER A 165 -8.26 14.82 -3.80
CA SER A 165 -7.55 16.10 -3.96
C SER A 165 -6.25 15.99 -4.77
N LEU A 166 -5.78 14.78 -5.06
CA LEU A 166 -4.66 14.58 -5.97
C LEU A 166 -5.15 14.77 -7.41
N PRO A 167 -4.38 15.48 -8.26
CA PRO A 167 -4.71 15.61 -9.67
C PRO A 167 -4.74 14.22 -10.30
N LEU A 168 -5.80 13.96 -11.07
CA LEU A 168 -5.93 12.74 -11.85
C LEU A 168 -4.74 12.63 -12.82
N PRO A 169 -4.30 11.41 -13.18
CA PRO A 169 -3.18 11.21 -14.09
C PRO A 169 -3.34 11.96 -15.42
N SER A 170 -4.57 12.20 -15.88
CA SER A 170 -4.89 13.05 -17.03
C SER A 170 -4.42 14.51 -16.92
N GLN A 171 -4.21 15.05 -15.70
CA GLN A 171 -3.66 16.39 -15.47
C GLN A 171 -2.13 16.42 -15.27
N CYS A 172 -1.48 15.27 -15.07
CA CYS A 172 -0.02 15.20 -14.89
C CYS A 172 0.75 15.17 -16.21
N ILE A 173 0.07 14.95 -17.34
CA ILE A 173 0.68 14.89 -18.67
C ILE A 173 1.11 16.29 -19.14
N GLU A 174 0.48 17.35 -18.64
CA GLU A 174 0.71 18.74 -19.07
C GLU A 174 2.01 19.38 -18.49
N GLN A 175 2.83 18.63 -17.74
CA GLN A 175 4.12 19.11 -17.19
C GLN A 175 5.35 18.44 -17.81
N VAL A 176 5.20 17.82 -18.98
CA VAL A 176 6.32 17.18 -19.71
C VAL A 176 6.63 17.90 -21.05
N GLU A 177 6.05 19.07 -21.29
CA GLU A 177 6.45 19.95 -22.41
C GLU A 177 7.16 21.21 -21.90
#